data_AF-A0A940BFD7-F1
#
_entry.id   AF-A0A940BFD7-F1
#
_cell.length_a   1.000
_cell.length_b   1.000
_cell.length_c   1.000
_cell.angle_alpha   90.00
_cell.angle_beta   90.00
_cell.angle_gamma   90.00
#
_symmetry.space_group_name_H-M   'P 1'
#
loop_
_entity.id
_entity.type
_entity.pdbx_description
1 polymer ?
#
loop_
_entity_poly.entity_id
_entity_poly.type
_entity_poly.pdbx_seq_one_letter_code
_entity_poly.pdbx_strand_id
1 'polypeptide(L)'
;MKKILFMCLVALMAAAIFCPAADAQEMSKKDFKNYVDSVAAADNKSKKDVRDSLVKLDASLAEKAEMTFRYSDHNFGTVESGSDVSYEFEFINTGKEPLVINNVSTSCGCTTPSWPREP
;
A
#
# COMPACT_ATOMS: atom_id res chain seq x y z
N MET A 1 34.63 0.31 27.29
CA MET A 1 34.70 1.08 26.02
C MET A 1 35.04 0.16 24.83
N LYS A 2 34.21 -0.87 24.57
CA LYS A 2 34.40 -1.83 23.45
C LYS A 2 33.09 -2.22 22.75
N LYS A 3 31.96 -1.60 23.14
CA LYS A 3 30.61 -1.91 22.63
C LYS A 3 30.07 -0.87 21.63
N ILE A 4 30.70 0.30 21.53
CA ILE A 4 30.30 1.39 20.61
C ILE A 4 30.88 1.17 19.20
N LEU A 5 32.00 0.45 19.08
CA LEU A 5 32.63 0.18 17.79
C LEU A 5 31.96 -0.97 17.00
N PHE A 6 31.17 -1.81 17.66
CA PHE A 6 30.47 -2.94 17.02
C PHE A 6 29.10 -2.56 16.43
N MET A 7 28.52 -1.41 16.80
CA MET A 7 27.21 -0.98 16.26
C MET A 7 27.30 -0.20 14.94
N CYS A 8 28.48 0.31 14.55
CA CYS A 8 28.62 0.98 13.24
C CYS A 8 28.91 0.03 12.08
N LEU A 9 29.34 -1.21 12.35
CA LEU A 9 29.72 -2.17 11.30
C LEU A 9 28.55 -3.04 10.82
N VAL A 10 27.47 -3.12 11.60
CA VAL A 10 26.23 -3.80 11.18
C VAL A 10 25.36 -2.89 10.29
N ALA A 11 25.56 -1.56 10.34
CA ALA A 11 24.81 -0.61 9.52
C ALA A 11 25.30 -0.48 8.06
N LEU A 12 26.43 -1.09 7.71
CA LEU A 12 27.04 -1.00 6.36
C LEU A 12 26.83 -2.26 5.49
N MET A 13 26.16 -3.30 6.02
CA MET A 13 25.93 -4.58 5.33
C MET A 13 24.44 -4.95 5.23
N ALA A 14 23.53 -3.96 5.30
CA ALA A 14 22.10 -4.15 5.06
C ALA A 14 21.58 -3.27 3.90
N ALA A 15 22.47 -2.87 2.98
CA ALA A 15 22.16 -1.99 1.85
C ALA A 15 22.34 -2.67 0.47
N ALA A 16 22.32 -4.00 0.41
CA ALA A 16 22.23 -4.71 -0.86
C ALA A 16 21.44 -6.02 -0.67
N ILE A 17 20.43 -6.20 -1.52
CA ILE A 17 19.60 -7.42 -1.64
C ILE A 17 18.51 -7.56 -0.57
N PHE A 18 17.65 -6.55 -0.45
CA PHE A 18 16.23 -6.80 -0.24
C PHE A 18 15.44 -5.79 -1.07
N CYS A 19 14.79 -6.28 -2.12
CA CYS A 19 13.81 -5.52 -2.89
C CYS A 19 12.65 -5.17 -1.95
N PRO A 20 12.33 -3.90 -1.68
CA PRO A 20 11.05 -3.56 -1.10
C PRO A 20 10.05 -3.47 -2.25
N ALA A 21 9.57 -4.62 -2.68
CA ALA A 21 8.24 -4.67 -3.25
C ALA A 21 7.24 -4.47 -2.11
N ALA A 22 6.98 -3.21 -1.79
CA ALA A 22 5.83 -2.67 -1.07
C ALA A 22 6.27 -1.38 -0.35
N ASP A 23 6.45 -0.29 -1.10
CA ASP A 23 6.29 1.04 -0.53
C ASP A 23 4.79 1.24 -0.26
N ALA A 24 4.29 0.64 0.82
CA ALA A 24 3.23 1.25 1.57
C ALA A 24 3.82 2.56 2.10
N GLN A 25 3.50 3.68 1.46
CA GLN A 25 3.98 5.00 1.86
C GLN A 25 3.45 5.32 3.28
N GLU A 26 4.18 4.91 4.32
CA GLU A 26 4.04 5.48 5.66
C GLU A 26 4.53 6.94 5.56
N MET A 27 3.59 7.87 5.40
CA MET A 27 3.89 9.29 5.40
C MET A 27 4.50 9.68 6.76
N SER A 28 5.76 10.11 6.79
CA SER A 28 6.44 10.38 8.06
C SER A 28 5.71 11.48 8.84
N LYS A 29 5.68 11.36 10.18
CA LYS A 29 4.99 12.32 11.07
C LYS A 29 5.44 13.77 10.85
N LYS A 30 6.66 13.98 10.34
CA LYS A 30 7.22 15.30 9.99
C LYS A 30 6.55 15.86 8.73
N ASP A 31 6.32 15.03 7.73
CA ASP A 31 5.74 15.43 6.45
C ASP A 31 4.26 15.73 6.60
N PHE A 32 3.55 14.91 7.39
CA PHE A 32 2.16 15.18 7.76
C PHE A 32 2.01 16.50 8.51
N LYS A 33 2.91 16.79 9.47
CA LYS A 33 2.89 18.07 10.19
C LYS A 33 3.12 19.26 9.27
N ASN A 34 4.09 19.16 8.35
CA ASN A 34 4.39 20.21 7.38
C ASN A 34 3.20 20.46 6.42
N TYR A 35 2.50 19.40 6.01
CA TYR A 35 1.28 19.49 5.20
C TYR A 35 0.12 20.17 5.97
N VAL A 36 -0.13 19.78 7.22
CA VAL A 36 -1.16 20.43 8.06
C VAL A 36 -0.84 21.91 8.27
N ASP A 37 0.44 22.24 8.47
CA ASP A 37 0.89 23.62 8.64
C ASP A 37 0.70 24.46 7.36
N SER A 38 0.93 23.91 6.17
CA SER A 38 0.73 24.61 4.90
C SER A 38 -0.75 24.81 4.55
N VAL A 39 -1.61 23.81 4.83
CA VAL A 39 -3.05 23.89 4.58
C VAL A 39 -3.73 24.87 5.56
N ALA A 40 -3.35 24.84 6.83
CA ALA A 40 -3.85 25.80 7.82
C ALA A 40 -3.49 27.25 7.45
N ALA A 41 -2.32 27.47 6.85
CA ALA A 41 -1.89 28.78 6.36
C ALA A 41 -2.68 29.25 5.11
N ALA A 42 -3.15 28.32 4.27
CA ALA A 42 -3.90 28.64 3.06
C ALA A 42 -5.40 28.89 3.31
N ASP A 43 -6.02 28.21 4.29
CA ASP A 43 -7.48 28.20 4.48
C ASP A 43 -7.97 29.04 5.68
N ASN A 44 -7.12 29.87 6.30
CA ASN A 44 -7.42 30.64 7.53
C ASN A 44 -8.02 29.80 8.68
N LYS A 45 -7.83 28.48 8.67
CA LYS A 45 -8.34 27.54 9.68
C LYS A 45 -7.28 27.23 10.73
N SER A 46 -7.71 26.94 11.94
CA SER A 46 -6.82 26.47 13.00
C SER A 46 -6.14 25.16 12.59
N LYS A 47 -4.84 25.04 12.89
CA LYS A 47 -4.06 23.79 12.71
C LYS A 47 -4.73 22.58 13.37
N LYS A 48 -5.47 22.81 14.46
CA LYS A 48 -6.24 21.77 15.15
C LYS A 48 -7.40 21.28 14.28
N ASP A 49 -8.14 22.20 13.66
CA ASP A 49 -9.33 21.86 12.87
C ASP A 49 -8.96 21.12 11.59
N VAL A 50 -7.84 21.50 10.97
CA VAL A 50 -7.27 20.80 9.80
C VAL A 50 -6.84 19.38 10.19
N ARG A 51 -6.12 19.20 11.31
CA ARG A 51 -5.73 17.87 11.81
C ARG A 51 -6.96 17.02 12.10
N ASP A 52 -7.92 17.54 12.88
CA ASP A 52 -9.09 16.77 13.30
C ASP A 52 -9.94 16.34 12.11
N SER A 53 -10.02 17.18 11.07
CA SER A 53 -10.71 16.84 9.82
C SER A 53 -10.02 15.72 9.04
N LEU A 54 -8.68 15.76 8.94
CA LEU A 54 -7.90 14.73 8.26
C LEU A 54 -7.93 13.39 9.01
N VAL A 55 -7.84 13.42 10.34
CA VAL A 55 -7.94 12.22 11.20
C VAL A 55 -9.35 11.63 11.13
N LYS A 56 -10.39 12.46 11.08
CA LYS A 56 -11.77 12.00 10.93
C LYS A 56 -12.00 11.34 9.57
N LEU A 57 -11.42 11.90 8.49
CA LEU A 57 -11.51 11.32 7.15
C LEU A 57 -10.78 9.98 7.07
N ASP A 58 -9.55 9.90 7.59
CA ASP A 58 -8.74 8.68 7.66
C ASP A 58 -9.46 7.59 8.46
N ALA A 59 -9.98 7.92 9.66
CA ALA A 59 -10.79 7.00 10.45
C ALA A 59 -12.03 6.52 9.66
N SER A 60 -12.73 7.42 8.96
CA SER A 60 -13.91 7.05 8.17
C SER A 60 -13.62 6.21 6.93
N LEU A 61 -12.40 6.28 6.39
CA LEU A 61 -11.93 5.43 5.29
C LEU A 61 -11.56 4.05 5.83
N ALA A 62 -10.90 3.99 6.99
CA ALA A 62 -10.58 2.73 7.67
C ALA A 62 -11.85 1.97 8.14
N GLU A 63 -12.95 2.66 8.45
CA GLU A 63 -14.26 2.01 8.71
C GLU A 63 -14.92 1.41 7.44
N LYS A 64 -14.33 1.53 6.24
CA LYS A 64 -14.88 0.91 5.02
C LYS A 64 -14.04 -0.31 4.63
N ALA A 65 -14.59 -1.18 3.79
CA ALA A 65 -13.80 -2.24 3.16
C ALA A 65 -12.80 -1.59 2.18
N GLU A 66 -11.52 -1.93 2.30
CA GLU A 66 -10.44 -1.32 1.52
C GLU A 66 -9.51 -2.43 1.01
N MET A 67 -9.31 -2.51 -0.30
CA MET A 67 -8.48 -3.54 -0.92
C MET A 67 -7.13 -2.97 -1.33
N THR A 68 -6.05 -3.55 -0.83
CA THR A 68 -4.67 -3.18 -1.22
C THR A 68 -3.96 -4.35 -1.86
N PHE A 69 -3.51 -4.20 -3.11
CA PHE A 69 -2.73 -5.21 -3.81
C PHE A 69 -1.25 -5.13 -3.46
N ARG A 70 -0.58 -6.28 -3.34
CA ARG A 70 0.88 -6.34 -3.23
C ARG A 70 1.55 -5.90 -4.53
N TYR A 71 0.99 -6.33 -5.67
CA TYR A 71 1.43 -5.99 -7.01
C TYR A 71 0.21 -5.74 -7.89
N SER A 72 0.25 -4.69 -8.70
CA SER A 72 -0.83 -4.36 -9.65
C SER A 72 -0.61 -4.99 -11.02
N ASP A 73 0.62 -5.41 -11.33
CA ASP A 73 1.02 -5.79 -12.68
C ASP A 73 1.92 -7.02 -12.66
N HIS A 74 1.77 -7.84 -13.69
CA HIS A 74 2.63 -9.00 -13.95
C HIS A 74 2.96 -9.07 -15.44
N ASN A 75 4.23 -9.28 -15.76
CA ASN A 75 4.69 -9.47 -17.14
C ASN A 75 5.16 -10.91 -17.32
N PHE A 76 4.41 -11.67 -18.13
CA PHE A 76 4.73 -13.06 -18.47
C PHE A 76 5.96 -13.21 -19.38
N GLY A 77 6.45 -12.13 -19.98
CA GLY A 77 7.55 -12.17 -20.94
C GLY A 77 7.16 -12.89 -22.23
N THR A 78 8.03 -13.77 -22.70
CA THR A 78 7.76 -14.60 -23.88
C THR A 78 7.01 -15.85 -23.47
N VAL A 79 5.78 -16.00 -23.98
CA VAL A 79 4.94 -17.19 -23.80
C VAL A 79 4.80 -17.93 -25.11
N GLU A 80 4.79 -19.26 -25.07
CA GLU A 80 4.58 -20.08 -26.26
C GLU A 80 3.10 -20.03 -26.68
N SER A 81 2.85 -20.08 -27.99
CA SER A 81 1.47 -20.03 -28.48
C SER A 81 0.71 -21.28 -28.03
N GLY A 82 -0.42 -21.09 -27.35
CA GLY A 82 -1.25 -22.16 -26.83
C GLY A 82 -0.80 -22.73 -25.48
N SER A 83 0.23 -22.16 -24.84
CA SER A 83 0.60 -22.55 -23.47
C SER A 83 -0.31 -21.87 -22.44
N ASP A 84 -0.75 -22.62 -21.44
CA ASP A 84 -1.47 -22.06 -20.30
C ASP A 84 -0.49 -21.40 -19.31
N VAL A 85 -0.73 -20.12 -19.01
CA VAL A 85 0.01 -19.35 -18.00
C VAL A 85 -0.96 -18.81 -16.96
N SER A 86 -0.52 -18.76 -15.71
CA SER A 86 -1.31 -18.24 -14.60
C SER A 86 -0.44 -17.42 -13.66
N TYR A 87 -1.06 -16.44 -13.00
CA TYR A 87 -0.44 -15.62 -11.97
C TYR A 87 -1.49 -15.29 -10.90
N GLU A 88 -1.06 -15.31 -9.64
CA GLU A 88 -1.91 -15.01 -8.49
C GLU A 88 -1.60 -13.61 -7.96
N PHE A 89 -2.63 -12.78 -7.88
CA PHE A 89 -2.53 -11.45 -7.30
C PHE A 89 -2.92 -11.50 -5.82
N GLU A 90 -1.96 -11.23 -4.94
CA GLU A 90 -2.21 -11.08 -3.52
C GLU A 90 -2.79 -9.70 -3.22
N PHE A 91 -3.89 -9.67 -2.47
CA PHE A 91 -4.43 -8.46 -1.86
C PHE A 91 -4.73 -8.67 -0.38
N ILE A 92 -4.78 -7.57 0.35
CA ILE A 92 -5.16 -7.52 1.77
C ILE A 92 -6.31 -6.54 1.95
N ASN A 93 -7.26 -6.88 2.84
CA ASN A 93 -8.24 -5.93 3.33
C ASN A 93 -7.59 -5.06 4.42
N THR A 94 -7.33 -3.79 4.13
CA THR A 94 -6.79 -2.82 5.11
C THR A 94 -7.88 -2.05 5.85
N GLY A 95 -9.14 -2.30 5.48
CA GLY A 95 -10.33 -1.78 6.12
C GLY A 95 -10.78 -2.57 7.35
N LYS A 96 -11.80 -2.07 8.04
CA LYS A 96 -12.41 -2.72 9.21
C LYS A 96 -13.69 -3.49 8.90
N GLU A 97 -14.28 -3.25 7.74
CA GLU A 97 -15.48 -3.95 7.26
C GLU A 97 -15.12 -5.12 6.34
N PRO A 98 -15.95 -6.18 6.25
CA PRO A 98 -15.73 -7.32 5.36
C PRO A 98 -15.59 -6.91 3.88
N LEU A 99 -14.60 -7.48 3.19
CA LEU A 99 -14.33 -7.20 1.78
C LEU A 99 -14.91 -8.32 0.90
N VAL A 100 -15.97 -8.01 0.17
CA VAL A 100 -16.62 -8.94 -0.78
C VAL A 100 -16.33 -8.54 -2.22
N ILE A 101 -15.83 -9.48 -3.02
CA ILE A 101 -15.58 -9.27 -4.45
C ILE A 101 -16.84 -9.62 -5.24
N ASN A 102 -17.56 -8.60 -5.69
CA ASN A 102 -18.81 -8.78 -6.44
C ASN A 102 -18.59 -9.23 -7.89
N ASN A 103 -17.53 -8.75 -8.54
CA ASN A 103 -17.24 -9.06 -9.95
C ASN A 103 -15.76 -8.88 -10.27
N VAL A 104 -15.24 -9.70 -11.17
CA VAL A 104 -13.91 -9.53 -11.77
C VAL A 104 -14.08 -9.50 -13.29
N SER A 105 -13.69 -8.40 -13.92
CA SER A 105 -13.82 -8.20 -15.37
C SER A 105 -12.46 -8.17 -16.05
N THR A 106 -12.34 -8.87 -17.18
CA THR A 106 -11.15 -8.85 -18.03
C THR A 106 -11.40 -8.03 -19.29
N SER A 107 -10.40 -7.27 -19.74
CA SER A 107 -10.49 -6.47 -20.97
C SER A 107 -10.39 -7.31 -22.24
N CYS A 108 -9.75 -8.48 -22.15
CA CYS A 108 -9.57 -9.43 -23.23
C CYS A 108 -10.18 -10.78 -22.83
N GLY A 109 -11.06 -11.34 -23.67
CA GLY A 109 -11.83 -12.54 -23.35
C GLY A 109 -11.04 -13.86 -23.32
N CYS A 110 -9.72 -13.83 -23.56
CA CYS A 110 -8.89 -15.03 -23.48
C CYS A 110 -8.41 -15.35 -22.05
N THR A 111 -8.63 -14.46 -21.08
CA THR A 111 -8.24 -14.67 -19.68
C THR A 111 -9.43 -15.11 -18.83
N THR A 112 -9.21 -16.06 -17.92
CA THR A 112 -10.22 -16.57 -16.99
C THR A 112 -9.82 -16.22 -15.56
N PRO A 113 -10.50 -15.27 -14.89
CA PRO A 113 -10.21 -14.93 -13.50
C PRO A 113 -10.80 -15.96 -12.53
N SER A 114 -10.10 -16.18 -11.41
CA SER A 114 -10.57 -16.94 -10.25
C SER A 114 -10.31 -16.12 -8.99
N TRP A 115 -11.27 -16.07 -8.07
CA TRP A 115 -11.19 -15.24 -6.86
C TRP A 115 -12.02 -15.83 -5.72
N PRO A 116 -11.74 -15.49 -4.44
CA PRO A 116 -12.52 -15.95 -3.29
C PRO A 116 -13.93 -15.36 -3.31
N ARG A 117 -14.93 -16.20 -2.99
CA ARG A 117 -16.37 -15.82 -3.02
C ARG A 117 -16.94 -15.47 -1.66
N GLU A 118 -16.20 -15.72 -0.59
CA GLU A 118 -16.60 -15.47 0.78
C GLU A 118 -15.52 -14.60 1.46
N PRO A 119 -15.92 -13.59 2.26
CA PRO A 119 -15.02 -12.73 3.02
C PRO A 119 -14.47 -13.39 4.29
#